data_AF-A0A949KRY7-F1
#
_entry.id   AF-A0A949KRY7-F1
#
_cell.length_a   1.000
_cell.length_b   1.000
_cell.length_c   1.000
_cell.angle_alpha   90.00
_cell.angle_beta   90.00
_cell.angle_gamma   90.00
#
_symmetry.space_group_name_H-M   'P 1'
#
loop_
_entity.id
_entity.type
_entity.pdbx_description
1 polymer ?
#
loop_
_entity_poly.entity_id
_entity_poly.type
_entity_poly.pdbx_seq_one_letter_code
_entity_poly.pdbx_strand_id
1 'polypeptide(L)'
;MEQYIPLFLTKYNYWVYIALMMIGLWAMIAKNNLVKKIVGMNIFQTAIILFYVSIGAKYGATIPILQHGSGHGHEAAVRAADYINPLPHVLMLTAIVVSVATLGVALALVIRIHQRHRTLEEDEILEQLRES
;
A
#
# COMPACT_ATOMS: atom_id res chain seq x y z
N MET A 1 29.59 -6.55 18.31
CA MET A 1 29.19 -5.76 17.12
C MET A 1 28.79 -6.64 15.92
N GLU A 2 28.92 -7.98 16.00
CA GLU A 2 28.56 -8.92 14.93
C GLU A 2 27.10 -9.42 14.95
N GLN A 3 26.35 -9.11 16.00
CA GLN A 3 24.97 -9.61 16.20
C GLN A 3 23.89 -8.71 15.57
N TYR A 4 24.22 -7.47 15.22
CA TYR A 4 23.28 -6.52 14.61
C TYR A 4 23.12 -6.75 13.10
N ILE A 5 24.21 -7.08 12.40
CA ILE A 5 24.24 -7.31 10.95
C ILE A 5 23.24 -8.38 10.49
N PRO A 6 23.12 -9.57 11.13
CA PRO A 6 22.12 -10.57 10.73
C PRO A 6 20.68 -10.13 11.02
N LEU A 7 20.44 -9.32 12.05
CA LEU A 7 19.11 -8.78 12.36
C LEU A 7 18.66 -7.76 11.29
N PHE A 8 19.58 -6.89 10.86
CA PHE A 8 19.34 -5.93 9.78
C PHE A 8 19.09 -6.63 8.44
N LEU A 9 19.87 -7.67 8.11
CA LEU A 9 19.67 -8.47 6.90
C LEU A 9 18.37 -9.29 6.95
N THR A 10 17.98 -9.81 8.12
CA THR A 10 16.72 -10.57 8.27
C THR A 10 15.48 -9.67 8.15
N LYS A 11 15.59 -8.40 8.51
CA LYS A 11 14.48 -7.42 8.49
C LYS A 11 14.58 -6.41 7.34
N TYR A 12 15.43 -6.66 6.34
CA TYR A 12 15.68 -5.71 5.23
C TYR A 12 14.39 -5.29 4.51
N ASN A 13 13.44 -6.22 4.35
CA ASN A 13 12.13 -5.96 3.75
C ASN A 13 11.41 -4.80 4.43
N TYR A 14 11.34 -4.78 5.77
CA TYR A 14 10.65 -3.71 6.50
C TYR A 14 11.31 -2.34 6.31
N TRP A 15 12.64 -2.28 6.32
CA TRP A 15 13.38 -1.04 6.11
C TRP A 15 13.16 -0.47 4.71
N VAL A 16 13.15 -1.34 3.69
CA VAL A 16 12.85 -0.95 2.31
C VAL A 16 11.44 -0.38 2.20
N TYR A 17 10.43 -1.03 2.79
CA TYR A 17 9.05 -0.53 2.74
C TYR A 17 8.87 0.80 3.48
N ILE A 18 9.51 0.98 4.63
CA ILE A 18 9.49 2.26 5.37
C ILE A 18 10.15 3.36 4.53
N ALA A 19 11.30 3.09 3.92
CA ALA A 19 11.96 4.05 3.04
C ALA A 19 11.06 4.42 1.84
N LEU A 20 10.43 3.43 1.21
CA LEU A 20 9.52 3.64 0.08
C LEU A 20 8.29 4.46 0.48
N MET A 21 7.78 4.23 1.69
CA MET A 21 6.71 5.02 2.30
C MET A 21 7.13 6.48 2.52
N MET A 22 8.33 6.72 3.07
CA MET A 22 8.86 8.07 3.25
C MET A 22 9.05 8.80 1.91
N ILE A 23 9.52 8.10 0.87
CA ILE A 23 9.65 8.65 -0.48
C ILE A 23 8.27 9.03 -1.06
N GLY A 24 7.26 8.17 -0.91
CA GLY A 24 5.90 8.45 -1.36
C GLY A 24 5.29 9.67 -0.66
N LEU A 25 5.45 9.77 0.66
CA LEU A 25 4.99 10.92 1.44
C LEU A 25 5.72 12.21 1.05
N TRP A 26 7.04 12.15 0.87
CA TRP A 26 7.83 13.29 0.42
C TRP A 26 7.40 13.76 -0.97
N ALA A 27 7.20 12.85 -1.92
CA ALA A 27 6.75 13.20 -3.27
C ALA A 27 5.35 13.85 -3.28
N MET A 28 4.48 13.47 -2.34
CA MET A 28 3.14 14.05 -2.20
C MET A 28 3.18 15.49 -1.70
N ILE A 29 4.10 15.81 -0.78
CA ILE A 29 4.23 17.14 -0.17
C ILE A 29 5.08 18.08 -1.04
N ALA A 30 6.20 17.60 -1.59
CA ALA A 30 7.23 18.43 -2.19
C ALA A 30 7.02 18.77 -3.68
N LYS A 31 6.05 18.16 -4.37
CA LYS A 31 5.83 18.37 -5.80
C LYS A 31 4.65 19.31 -6.03
N ASN A 32 4.85 20.40 -6.78
CA ASN A 32 3.79 21.38 -7.05
C ASN A 32 2.80 20.88 -8.13
N ASN A 33 3.25 19.99 -9.01
CA ASN A 33 2.38 19.41 -10.02
C ASN A 33 1.41 18.36 -9.45
N LEU A 34 0.11 18.55 -9.65
CA LEU A 34 -0.95 17.70 -9.10
C LEU A 34 -0.82 16.23 -9.54
N VAL A 35 -0.38 15.95 -10.78
CA VAL A 35 -0.19 14.57 -11.25
C VAL A 35 0.96 13.90 -10.50
N LYS A 36 2.06 14.62 -10.24
CA LYS A 36 3.20 14.09 -9.48
C LYS A 36 2.80 13.81 -8.03
N LYS A 37 1.91 14.62 -7.43
CA LYS A 37 1.33 14.34 -6.10
C LYS A 37 0.52 13.04 -6.09
N ILE A 38 -0.33 12.82 -7.11
CA ILE A 38 -1.12 11.58 -7.24
C ILE A 38 -0.21 10.35 -7.37
N VAL A 39 0.88 10.46 -8.14
CA VAL A 39 1.88 9.37 -8.24
C VAL A 39 2.54 9.12 -6.88
N GLY A 40 2.91 10.17 -6.14
CA GLY A 40 3.43 10.05 -4.78
C GLY A 40 2.46 9.36 -3.81
N MET A 41 1.17 9.69 -3.90
CA MET A 41 0.09 9.04 -3.16
C MET A 41 -0.03 7.54 -3.48
N ASN A 42 0.05 7.17 -4.76
CA ASN A 42 -0.01 5.77 -5.17
C ASN A 42 1.18 4.97 -4.62
N ILE A 43 2.40 5.52 -4.72
CA ILE A 43 3.62 4.91 -4.16
C ILE A 43 3.49 4.72 -2.64
N PHE A 44 2.98 5.72 -1.93
CA PHE A 44 2.75 5.66 -0.49
C PHE A 44 1.75 4.54 -0.12
N GLN A 45 0.62 4.45 -0.82
CA GLN A 45 -0.39 3.40 -0.62
C GLN A 45 0.20 2.01 -0.87
N THR A 46 0.94 1.82 -1.96
CA THR A 46 1.60 0.54 -2.28
C THR A 46 2.64 0.17 -1.20
N ALA A 47 3.41 1.14 -0.68
CA ALA A 47 4.37 0.88 0.39
C ALA A 47 3.71 0.34 1.66
N ILE A 48 2.57 0.92 2.07
CA ILE A 48 1.80 0.47 3.24
C ILE A 48 1.30 -0.96 3.02
N ILE A 49 0.79 -1.27 1.83
CA ILE A 49 0.32 -2.60 1.48
C ILE A 49 1.46 -3.62 1.62
N LEU A 50 2.61 -3.36 1.00
CA LEU A 50 3.77 -4.25 1.07
C LEU A 50 4.26 -4.44 2.51
N PHE A 51 4.28 -3.37 3.31
CA PHE A 51 4.64 -3.44 4.73
C PHE A 51 3.72 -4.38 5.51
N TYR A 52 2.40 -4.25 5.36
CA TYR A 52 1.43 -5.11 6.06
C TYR A 52 1.45 -6.56 5.57
N VAL A 53 1.60 -6.79 4.26
CA VAL A 53 1.77 -8.15 3.70
C VAL A 53 3.00 -8.81 4.31
N SER A 54 4.11 -8.07 4.46
CA SER A 54 5.34 -8.60 5.06
C SER A 54 5.21 -8.90 6.54
N ILE A 55 4.35 -8.23 7.30
CA ILE A 55 4.03 -8.58 8.70
C ILE A 55 3.17 -9.86 8.75
N GLY A 56 2.24 -10.02 7.81
CA GLY A 56 1.34 -11.17 7.75
C GLY A 56 1.97 -12.46 7.22
N ALA A 57 3.11 -12.36 6.52
CA ALA A 57 3.80 -13.50 5.94
C ALA A 57 4.54 -14.32 7.01
N LYS A 58 4.27 -15.64 7.04
CA LYS A 58 4.90 -16.59 7.96
C LYS A 58 5.62 -17.68 7.17
N TYR A 59 6.86 -17.99 7.54
CA TYR A 59 7.64 -19.08 6.93
C TYR A 59 7.02 -20.45 7.24
N GLY A 60 6.87 -21.29 6.20
CA GLY A 60 6.33 -22.64 6.31
C GLY A 60 4.82 -22.74 6.47
N ALA A 61 4.10 -21.62 6.37
CA ALA A 61 2.65 -21.58 6.49
C ALA A 61 1.96 -21.75 5.12
N THR A 62 0.90 -22.53 5.09
CA THR A 62 0.05 -22.81 3.92
C THR A 62 -1.00 -21.72 3.74
N ILE A 63 -1.52 -21.58 2.52
CA ILE A 63 -2.65 -20.72 2.20
C ILE A 63 -3.83 -20.97 3.14
N PRO A 64 -4.55 -19.94 3.61
CA PRO A 64 -5.66 -20.05 4.57
C PRO A 64 -6.94 -20.58 3.91
N ILE A 65 -6.85 -21.75 3.28
CA ILE A 65 -7.95 -22.49 2.67
C ILE A 65 -8.04 -23.83 3.39
N LEU A 66 -9.11 -24.04 4.13
CA LEU A 66 -9.37 -25.32 4.78
C LEU A 66 -9.74 -26.35 3.71
N GLN A 67 -8.79 -27.20 3.31
CA GLN A 67 -9.07 -28.34 2.46
C GLN A 67 -9.89 -29.36 3.26
N HIS A 68 -11.21 -29.33 3.10
CA HIS A 68 -12.07 -30.41 3.55
C HIS A 68 -11.94 -31.54 2.53
N GLY A 69 -10.99 -32.44 2.78
CA GLY A 69 -10.89 -33.68 2.03
C GLY A 69 -12.17 -34.49 2.23
N SER A 70 -12.87 -34.74 1.14
CA SER A 70 -13.88 -35.77 0.95
C SER A 70 -13.31 -37.15 1.29
N GLY A 71 -13.31 -37.49 2.58
CA GLY A 71 -12.89 -38.79 3.08
C GLY A 71 -13.49 -39.00 4.46
N HIS A 72 -14.36 -40.00 4.58
CA HIS A 72 -14.86 -40.47 5.87
C HIS A 72 -13.68 -40.86 6.76
N GLY A 73 -13.44 -40.11 7.83
CA GLY A 73 -12.47 -40.51 8.86
C GLY A 73 -11.74 -39.34 9.50
N HIS A 74 -12.13 -39.06 10.74
CA HIS A 74 -11.37 -38.34 11.76
C HIS A 74 -11.15 -36.82 11.57
N GLU A 75 -11.68 -36.08 12.54
CA GLU A 75 -11.41 -34.68 12.82
C GLU A 75 -9.91 -34.44 12.95
N ALA A 76 -9.26 -34.09 11.84
CA ALA A 76 -7.92 -33.54 11.86
C ALA A 76 -8.02 -32.15 12.50
N ALA A 77 -7.61 -32.04 13.77
CA ALA A 77 -7.57 -30.78 14.48
C ALA A 77 -6.85 -29.71 13.64
N VAL A 78 -7.58 -28.67 13.24
CA VAL A 78 -7.03 -27.57 12.44
C VAL A 78 -5.94 -26.88 13.26
N ARG A 79 -4.68 -27.10 12.90
CA ARG A 79 -3.54 -26.43 13.53
C ARG A 79 -3.41 -25.04 12.92
N ALA A 80 -3.93 -24.02 13.61
CA ALA A 80 -3.84 -22.62 13.18
C ALA A 80 -2.39 -22.13 12.93
N ALA A 81 -1.39 -22.80 13.51
CA ALA A 81 0.02 -22.49 13.31
C ALA A 81 0.51 -22.77 11.87
N ASP A 82 -0.16 -23.65 11.13
CA ASP A 82 0.27 -24.08 9.80
C ASP A 82 -0.30 -23.21 8.68
N TYR A 83 -1.09 -22.18 9.02
CA TYR A 83 -1.76 -21.29 8.07
C TYR A 83 -1.25 -19.85 8.16
N ILE A 84 -1.19 -19.17 7.02
CA ILE A 84 -0.89 -17.73 6.94
C ILE A 84 -2.05 -16.95 7.58
N ASN A 85 -1.75 -15.83 8.23
CA ASN A 85 -2.78 -14.98 8.82
C ASN A 85 -3.72 -14.42 7.73
N PRO A 86 -5.02 -14.77 7.72
CA PRO A 86 -5.94 -14.27 6.70
C PRO A 86 -6.31 -12.80 6.90
N LEU A 87 -6.14 -12.25 8.12
CA LEU A 87 -6.57 -10.88 8.44
C LEU A 87 -5.79 -9.83 7.63
N PRO A 88 -4.44 -9.80 7.61
CA PRO A 88 -3.71 -8.85 6.77
C PRO A 88 -4.05 -9.02 5.29
N HIS A 89 -4.22 -10.25 4.80
CA HIS A 89 -4.48 -10.50 3.38
C HIS A 89 -5.81 -9.86 2.92
N VAL A 90 -6.88 -10.04 3.69
CA VAL A 90 -8.19 -9.45 3.38
C VAL A 90 -8.15 -7.92 3.52
N LEU A 91 -7.52 -7.39 4.58
CA LEU A 91 -7.39 -5.94 4.78
C LEU A 91 -6.58 -5.26 3.67
N MET A 92 -5.58 -5.94 3.11
CA MET A 92 -4.82 -5.39 1.99
C MET A 92 -5.58 -5.46 0.67
N LEU A 93 -6.36 -6.52 0.44
CA LEU A 93 -7.20 -6.61 -0.77
C LEU A 93 -8.25 -5.49 -0.81
N THR A 94 -8.86 -5.15 0.33
CA THR A 94 -9.77 -3.99 0.41
C THR A 94 -9.04 -2.67 0.21
N ALA A 95 -7.85 -2.50 0.81
CA ALA A 95 -7.03 -1.31 0.61
C ALA A 95 -6.64 -1.10 -0.86
N ILE A 96 -6.31 -2.17 -1.59
CA ILE A 96 -6.01 -2.12 -3.03
C ILE A 96 -7.22 -1.59 -3.81
N VAL A 97 -8.41 -2.13 -3.59
CA VAL A 97 -9.62 -1.68 -4.31
C VAL A 97 -9.92 -0.20 -4.02
N VAL A 98 -9.83 0.22 -2.76
CA VAL A 98 -10.01 1.62 -2.36
C VAL A 98 -8.94 2.53 -2.99
N SER A 99 -7.68 2.08 -3.06
CA SER A 99 -6.59 2.84 -3.69
C SER A 99 -6.84 3.10 -5.17
N VAL A 100 -7.33 2.11 -5.92
CA VAL A 100 -7.66 2.27 -7.35
C VAL A 100 -8.87 3.18 -7.54
N ALA A 101 -9.89 3.05 -6.70
CA ALA A 101 -11.06 3.93 -6.74
C ALA A 101 -10.69 5.40 -6.46
N THR A 102 -9.89 5.64 -5.41
CA THR A 102 -9.41 6.99 -5.07
C THR A 102 -8.50 7.58 -6.13
N LEU A 103 -7.63 6.77 -6.76
CA LEU A 103 -6.81 7.19 -7.91
C LEU A 103 -7.71 7.65 -9.08
N GLY A 104 -8.74 6.89 -9.42
CA GLY A 104 -9.68 7.24 -10.48
C GLY A 104 -10.39 8.57 -10.23
N VAL A 105 -10.87 8.77 -9.00
CA VAL A 105 -11.50 10.05 -8.59
C VAL A 105 -10.50 11.19 -8.61
N ALA A 106 -9.28 10.99 -8.12
CA ALA A 106 -8.23 12.01 -8.11
C ALA A 106 -7.86 12.44 -9.53
N LEU A 107 -7.71 11.50 -10.47
CA LEU A 107 -7.43 11.80 -11.87
C LEU A 107 -8.60 12.53 -12.54
N ALA A 108 -9.85 12.11 -12.28
CA ALA A 108 -11.03 12.81 -12.77
C ALA A 108 -11.09 14.26 -12.26
N LEU A 109 -10.73 14.50 -11.00
CA LEU A 109 -10.65 15.83 -10.42
C LEU A 109 -9.54 16.66 -11.07
N VAL A 110 -8.36 16.08 -11.29
CA VAL A 110 -7.25 16.77 -11.98
C VAL A 110 -7.63 17.16 -13.41
N ILE A 111 -8.33 16.30 -14.15
CA ILE A 111 -8.84 16.64 -15.48
C ILE A 111 -9.82 17.81 -15.41
N ARG A 112 -10.74 17.82 -14.43
CA ARG A 112 -11.69 18.92 -14.22
C ARG A 112 -11.00 20.24 -13.86
N ILE A 113 -9.98 20.19 -13.00
CA ILE A 113 -9.16 21.35 -12.62
C ILE A 113 -8.44 21.91 -13.86
N HIS A 114 -7.82 21.03 -14.65
CA HIS A 114 -7.14 21.43 -15.87
C HIS A 114 -8.09 22.09 -16.89
N GLN A 115 -9.32 21.60 -17.03
CA GLN A 115 -10.32 22.21 -17.92
C GLN A 115 -10.70 23.63 -17.49
N ARG A 116 -10.70 23.93 -16.19
CA ARG A 116 -11.07 25.24 -15.63
C ARG A 116 -9.91 26.22 -15.58
N HIS A 117 -8.77 25.79 -15.03
CA HIS A 117 -7.62 26.64 -14.74
C HIS A 117 -6.53 26.59 -15.81
N ARG A 118 -6.62 25.64 -16.77
CA ARG A 118 -5.63 25.40 -17.85
C ARG A 118 -4.21 25.09 -17.38
N THR A 119 -3.99 24.97 -16.06
CA THR A 119 -2.73 24.59 -15.43
C THR A 119 -2.91 23.36 -14.54
N LEU A 120 -1.80 22.70 -14.23
CA LEU A 120 -1.70 21.57 -13.31
C LEU A 120 -0.71 21.84 -12.16
N GLU A 121 -0.14 23.04 -12.12
CA GLU A 121 0.74 23.49 -11.05
C GLU A 121 -0.13 24.11 -9.94
N GLU A 122 0.06 23.62 -8.72
CA GLU A 122 -0.72 24.04 -7.57
C GLU A 122 -0.56 25.52 -7.24
N ASP A 123 0.66 26.05 -7.35
CA ASP A 123 0.97 27.45 -7.04
C ASP A 123 0.15 28.42 -7.92
N GLU A 124 0.09 28.14 -9.22
CA GLU A 124 -0.68 28.93 -10.19
C GLU A 124 -2.19 28.85 -9.92
N ILE A 125 -2.69 27.68 -9.53
CA ILE A 125 -4.12 27.50 -9.20
C ILE A 125 -4.46 28.31 -7.95
N LEU A 126 -3.60 28.29 -6.93
CA LEU A 126 -3.79 29.03 -5.68
C LEU A 126 -3.75 30.55 -5.91
N GLU A 127 -2.88 31.03 -6.79
CA GLU A 127 -2.81 32.43 -7.18
C GLU A 127 -4.10 32.88 -7.88
N GLN A 128 -4.57 32.14 -8.88
CA GLN A 128 -5.83 32.43 -9.58
C GLN A 128 -7.05 32.45 -8.64
N LEU A 129 -7.08 31.57 -7.64
CA LEU A 129 -8.13 31.52 -6.64
C LEU A 129 -8.09 32.70 -5.66
N ARG A 130 -6.91 33.26 -5.40
CA ARG A 130 -6.75 34.44 -4.53
C ARG A 130 -7.15 35.74 -5.23
N GLU A 131 -7.03 35.78 -6.55
CA GLU A 131 -7.39 36.92 -7.40
C GLU A 131 -8.87 36.96 -7.80
N SER A 132 -9.62 35.87 -7.58
CA SER A 132 -11.07 35.75 -7.86
C SER A 132 -11.93 36.07 -6.64
#